data_AF-A0A9N9X943-F1
#
_entry.id   AF-A0A9N9X943-F1
#
_cell.length_a   1.000
_cell.length_b   1.000
_cell.length_c   1.000
_cell.angle_alpha   90.00
_cell.angle_beta   90.00
_cell.angle_gamma   90.00
#
_symmetry.space_group_name_H-M   'P 1'
#
loop_
_entity.id
_entity.type
_entity.pdbx_description
1 polymer ?
#
loop_
_entity_poly.entity_id
_entity_poly.type
_entity_poly.pdbx_seq_one_letter_code
_entity_poly.pdbx_strand_id
1 'polypeptide(L)'
;MYTIVNDIKCSFAVLSALIITVFTTKVKAEACNFQNFIECAKPLSVLTDSGLTFFNNSKDLEEVCPNLKTAIKCIHNFTRRCMKKEDREHFREVFRGTGSIVHELCRNGRYQEEYLRHAPCMTQISAENEKCFETYTTSMAKLKPNTYEVEVDAAMVDVTSELKKKRAIADEGIKNVCCAFQQYMECSTTAVRDKCGDDTAEFSRRFLNRMSASMLNVHCTEYGKRQCGLEESIEAWPASSSSSYQSAVALVTTLLTAQLLLR
;
A
#
# COMPACT_ATOMS: atom_id res chain seq x y z
N MET A 1 6.03 -44.71 57.71
CA MET A 1 6.86 -43.65 57.07
C MET A 1 7.19 -43.98 55.61
N TYR A 2 7.45 -45.25 55.25
CA TYR A 2 7.75 -45.67 53.87
C TYR A 2 6.57 -45.49 52.87
N THR A 3 5.34 -45.73 53.31
CA THR A 3 4.12 -45.60 52.49
C THR A 3 3.81 -44.15 52.09
N ILE A 4 3.92 -43.21 53.03
CA ILE A 4 3.66 -41.77 52.79
C ILE A 4 4.66 -41.17 51.78
N VAL A 5 5.92 -41.61 51.80
CA VAL A 5 6.94 -41.15 50.85
C VAL A 5 6.68 -41.63 49.43
N ASN A 6 6.07 -42.81 49.27
CA ASN A 6 5.71 -43.34 47.95
C ASN A 6 4.51 -42.61 47.35
N ASP A 7 3.49 -42.28 48.15
CA ASP A 7 2.33 -41.52 47.68
C ASP A 7 2.72 -40.11 47.21
N ILE A 8 3.61 -39.42 47.95
CA ILE A 8 4.12 -38.09 47.57
C ILE A 8 4.91 -38.16 46.26
N LYS A 9 5.73 -39.19 46.07
CA LYS A 9 6.50 -39.40 44.82
C LYS A 9 5.58 -39.69 43.63
N CYS A 10 4.52 -40.47 43.82
CA CYS A 10 3.51 -40.73 42.79
C CYS A 10 2.74 -39.45 42.41
N SER A 11 2.32 -38.63 43.38
CA SER A 11 1.66 -37.36 43.09
C SER A 11 2.56 -36.37 42.34
N PHE A 12 3.85 -36.28 42.69
CA PHE A 12 4.78 -35.40 41.99
C PHE A 12 5.07 -35.87 40.55
N ALA A 13 5.14 -37.18 40.33
CA ALA A 13 5.33 -37.76 39.00
C ALA A 13 4.11 -37.57 38.10
N VAL A 14 2.89 -37.67 38.67
CA VAL A 14 1.65 -37.39 37.93
C VAL A 14 1.54 -35.90 37.59
N LEU A 15 1.85 -35.01 38.54
CA LEU A 15 1.84 -33.57 38.29
C LEU A 15 2.89 -33.15 37.26
N SER A 16 4.11 -33.70 37.30
CA SER A 16 5.15 -33.41 36.31
C SER A 16 4.77 -33.95 34.92
N ALA A 17 4.19 -35.15 34.83
CA ALA A 17 3.71 -35.71 33.57
C ALA A 17 2.55 -34.90 32.97
N LEU A 18 1.62 -34.41 33.80
CA LEU A 18 0.54 -33.52 33.37
C LEU A 18 1.08 -32.16 32.89
N ILE A 19 2.07 -31.61 33.57
CA ILE A 19 2.72 -30.36 33.16
C ILE A 19 3.47 -30.55 31.83
N ILE A 20 4.20 -31.65 31.65
CA ILE A 20 4.92 -31.95 30.40
C ILE A 20 3.94 -32.19 29.23
N THR A 21 2.81 -32.86 29.46
CA THR A 21 1.76 -33.03 28.43
C THR A 21 1.04 -31.72 28.08
N VAL A 22 0.86 -30.81 29.05
CA VAL A 22 0.34 -29.45 28.79
C VAL A 22 1.34 -28.58 28.02
N PHE A 23 2.65 -28.68 28.30
CA PHE A 23 3.66 -27.92 27.55
C PHE A 23 3.96 -28.49 26.15
N THR A 24 3.75 -29.79 25.92
CA THR A 24 3.96 -30.42 24.60
C THR A 24 2.75 -30.30 23.68
N THR A 25 1.57 -29.93 24.21
CA THR A 25 0.39 -29.66 23.38
C THR A 25 0.47 -28.24 22.78
N LYS A 26 1.12 -28.19 21.60
CA LYS A 26 1.00 -27.15 20.57
C LYS A 26 1.64 -25.79 20.84
N VAL A 27 2.98 -25.76 20.95
CA VAL A 27 3.72 -24.62 20.36
C VAL A 27 3.98 -24.98 18.90
N LYS A 28 3.07 -24.61 18.01
CA LYS A 28 3.32 -24.66 16.56
C LYS A 28 4.36 -23.58 16.29
N ALA A 29 5.64 -23.95 16.25
CA ALA A 29 6.70 -23.04 15.86
C ALA A 29 6.51 -22.70 14.37
N GLU A 30 5.83 -21.58 14.09
CA GLU A 30 5.75 -21.05 12.73
C GLU A 30 7.14 -20.66 12.26
N ALA A 31 7.58 -21.22 11.12
CA ALA A 31 8.88 -20.96 10.56
C ALA A 31 9.03 -19.49 10.08
N CYS A 32 10.23 -18.92 10.22
CA CYS A 32 10.51 -17.57 9.72
C CYS A 32 10.88 -17.64 8.23
N ASN A 33 9.86 -17.68 7.36
CA ASN A 33 10.02 -17.65 5.91
C ASN A 33 8.98 -16.73 5.25
N PHE A 34 9.24 -16.35 4.01
CA PHE A 34 8.38 -15.43 3.26
C PHE A 34 6.99 -16.03 2.96
N GLN A 35 6.88 -17.35 2.83
CA GLN A 35 5.58 -18.00 2.60
C GLN A 35 4.63 -17.80 3.77
N ASN A 36 5.11 -17.93 5.01
CA ASN A 36 4.29 -17.70 6.21
C ASN A 36 3.83 -16.24 6.31
N PHE A 37 4.64 -15.30 5.82
CA PHE A 37 4.21 -13.91 5.70
C PHE A 37 3.08 -13.75 4.68
N ILE A 38 3.19 -14.36 3.49
CA ILE A 38 2.13 -14.34 2.47
C ILE A 38 0.83 -14.91 3.04
N GLU A 39 0.88 -16.01 3.79
CA GLU A 39 -0.30 -16.60 4.43
C GLU A 39 -0.95 -15.61 5.43
N CYS A 40 -0.16 -14.86 6.20
CA CYS A 40 -0.71 -13.80 7.07
C CYS A 40 -1.38 -12.68 6.27
N ALA A 41 -0.84 -12.31 5.11
CA ALA A 41 -1.32 -11.18 4.30
C ALA A 41 -2.52 -11.53 3.41
N LYS A 42 -2.74 -12.82 3.11
CA LYS A 42 -3.81 -13.30 2.22
C LYS A 42 -5.20 -12.71 2.52
N PRO A 43 -5.67 -12.59 3.78
CA PRO A 43 -6.99 -12.00 4.01
C PRO A 43 -7.09 -10.51 3.69
N LEU A 44 -5.97 -9.77 3.64
CA LEU A 44 -5.95 -8.35 3.26
C LEU A 44 -6.12 -8.15 1.75
N SER A 45 -5.82 -9.19 0.97
CA SER A 45 -5.85 -9.17 -0.49
C SER A 45 -7.26 -8.88 -1.03
N VAL A 46 -8.30 -9.26 -0.27
CA VAL A 46 -9.71 -8.95 -0.57
C VAL A 46 -9.99 -7.45 -0.70
N LEU A 47 -9.14 -6.57 -0.16
CA LEU A 47 -9.32 -5.12 -0.29
C LEU A 47 -8.70 -4.56 -1.59
N THR A 48 -7.79 -5.30 -2.23
CA THR A 48 -6.89 -4.76 -3.26
C THR A 48 -6.67 -5.62 -4.49
N ASP A 49 -7.02 -6.92 -4.49
CA ASP A 49 -6.64 -7.88 -5.55
C ASP A 49 -7.18 -7.55 -6.95
N SER A 50 -8.29 -6.83 -7.02
CA SER A 50 -8.91 -6.38 -8.28
C SER A 50 -8.92 -4.86 -8.40
N GLY A 51 -7.91 -4.17 -7.86
CA GLY A 51 -7.82 -2.71 -8.02
C GLY A 51 -8.75 -1.91 -7.12
N LEU A 52 -9.14 -2.48 -5.97
CA LEU A 52 -10.09 -2.00 -4.94
C LEU A 52 -11.40 -2.78 -4.94
N THR A 53 -11.66 -3.47 -3.85
CA THR A 53 -12.96 -4.09 -3.60
C THR A 53 -13.65 -3.37 -2.46
N PHE A 54 -14.86 -2.90 -2.72
CA PHE A 54 -15.71 -2.21 -1.74
C PHE A 54 -16.83 -3.12 -1.24
N PHE A 55 -17.06 -3.10 0.07
CA PHE A 55 -18.16 -3.79 0.73
C PHE A 55 -19.35 -2.84 0.85
N ASN A 56 -20.51 -3.28 0.36
CA ASN A 56 -21.66 -2.39 0.10
C ASN A 56 -22.34 -1.87 1.38
N ASN A 57 -22.21 -2.59 2.49
CA ASN A 57 -22.96 -2.29 3.70
C ASN A 57 -22.23 -2.81 4.96
N SER A 58 -22.74 -2.41 6.14
CA SER A 58 -22.16 -2.79 7.42
C SER A 58 -22.15 -4.30 7.67
N LYS A 59 -23.13 -5.06 7.15
CA LYS A 59 -23.21 -6.51 7.34
C LYS A 59 -22.08 -7.21 6.57
N ASP A 60 -21.77 -6.75 5.36
CA ASP A 60 -20.63 -7.25 4.59
C ASP A 60 -19.30 -6.98 5.35
N LEU A 61 -19.19 -5.80 5.98
CA LEU A 61 -18.03 -5.47 6.83
C LEU A 61 -17.94 -6.37 8.08
N GLU A 62 -19.06 -6.67 8.74
CA GLU A 62 -19.09 -7.56 9.90
C GLU A 62 -18.58 -8.97 9.58
N GLU A 63 -18.83 -9.46 8.37
CA GLU A 63 -18.35 -10.77 7.90
C GLU A 63 -16.84 -10.78 7.64
N VAL A 64 -16.31 -9.71 7.03
CA VAL A 64 -14.90 -9.68 6.57
C VAL A 64 -13.94 -9.16 7.64
N CYS A 65 -14.38 -8.27 8.51
CA CYS A 65 -13.54 -7.65 9.53
C CYS A 65 -12.84 -8.61 10.51
N PRO A 66 -13.42 -9.73 10.96
CA PRO A 66 -12.70 -10.74 11.75
C PRO A 66 -11.44 -11.27 11.05
N ASN A 67 -11.53 -11.51 9.74
CA ASN A 67 -10.41 -12.01 8.93
C ASN A 67 -9.33 -10.94 8.76
N LEU A 68 -9.72 -9.69 8.44
CA LEU A 68 -8.78 -8.57 8.32
C LEU A 68 -8.03 -8.30 9.63
N LYS A 69 -8.75 -8.27 10.76
CA LYS A 69 -8.14 -8.09 12.09
C LYS A 69 -7.17 -9.23 12.43
N THR A 70 -7.50 -10.45 12.03
CA THR A 70 -6.64 -11.62 12.24
C THR A 70 -5.37 -11.53 11.39
N ALA A 71 -5.48 -11.10 10.13
CA ALA A 71 -4.33 -10.86 9.26
C ALA A 71 -3.35 -9.84 9.85
N ILE A 72 -3.85 -8.66 10.28
CA ILE A 72 -3.00 -7.64 10.92
C ILE A 72 -2.30 -8.18 12.17
N LYS A 73 -3.02 -8.94 13.01
CA LYS A 73 -2.41 -9.60 14.19
C LYS A 73 -1.34 -10.62 13.80
N CYS A 74 -1.59 -11.42 12.76
CA CYS A 74 -0.64 -12.41 12.23
C CYS A 74 0.65 -11.73 11.78
N ILE A 75 0.55 -10.67 10.96
CA ILE A 75 1.69 -9.88 10.49
C ILE A 75 2.48 -9.28 11.66
N HIS A 76 1.79 -8.70 12.66
CA HIS A 76 2.45 -8.15 13.84
C HIS A 76 3.18 -9.22 14.66
N ASN A 77 2.62 -10.43 14.79
CA ASN A 77 3.28 -11.54 15.48
C ASN A 77 4.50 -12.04 14.69
N PHE A 78 4.35 -12.21 13.38
CA PHE A 78 5.42 -12.63 12.48
C PHE A 78 6.61 -11.67 12.58
N THR A 79 6.38 -10.37 12.40
CA THR A 79 7.45 -9.35 12.42
C THR A 79 8.15 -9.27 13.78
N ARG A 80 7.42 -9.47 14.89
CA ARG A 80 8.04 -9.54 16.22
C ARG A 80 8.92 -10.76 16.42
N ARG A 81 8.56 -11.90 15.83
CA ARG A 81 9.28 -13.18 16.00
C ARG A 81 10.45 -13.33 15.03
N CYS A 82 10.28 -12.86 13.80
CA CYS A 82 11.14 -13.22 12.68
C CYS A 82 12.03 -12.09 12.16
N MET A 83 11.82 -10.85 12.58
CA MET A 83 12.60 -9.69 12.12
C MET A 83 13.45 -9.11 13.24
N LYS A 84 14.62 -8.55 12.86
CA LYS A 84 15.43 -7.72 13.76
C LYS A 84 14.72 -6.41 14.05
N LYS A 85 15.20 -5.66 15.05
CA LYS A 85 14.54 -4.44 15.49
C LYS A 85 14.42 -3.42 14.36
N GLU A 86 15.49 -3.23 13.60
CA GLU A 86 15.59 -2.28 12.50
C GLU A 86 14.63 -2.66 11.36
N ASP A 87 14.67 -3.93 10.93
CA ASP A 87 13.79 -4.46 9.89
C ASP A 87 12.31 -4.38 10.30
N ARG A 88 12.02 -4.63 11.58
CA ARG A 88 10.67 -4.54 12.15
C ARG A 88 10.15 -3.11 12.20
N GLU A 89 11.00 -2.14 12.54
CA GLU A 89 10.63 -0.72 12.56
C GLU A 89 10.35 -0.23 11.14
N HIS A 90 11.20 -0.59 10.18
CA HIS A 90 10.98 -0.31 8.77
C HIS A 90 9.68 -0.96 8.25
N PHE A 91 9.49 -2.25 8.53
CA PHE A 91 8.28 -2.97 8.13
C PHE A 91 7.01 -2.34 8.74
N ARG A 92 7.05 -1.97 10.03
CA ARG A 92 5.93 -1.30 10.70
C ARG A 92 5.59 0.01 10.01
N GLU A 93 6.58 0.77 9.57
CA GLU A 93 6.34 1.99 8.81
C GLU A 93 5.66 1.68 7.48
N VAL A 94 6.18 0.71 6.71
CA VAL A 94 5.63 0.25 5.41
C VAL A 94 4.19 -0.27 5.53
N PHE A 95 3.81 -0.90 6.64
CA PHE A 95 2.47 -1.45 6.85
C PHE A 95 1.51 -0.57 7.65
N ARG A 96 1.96 0.60 8.12
CA ARG A 96 1.17 1.48 9.00
C ARG A 96 -0.17 1.89 8.39
N GLY A 97 -0.16 2.27 7.11
CA GLY A 97 -1.35 2.69 6.37
C GLY A 97 -2.44 1.62 6.33
N THR A 98 -2.09 0.43 5.82
CA THR A 98 -2.98 -0.74 5.76
C THR A 98 -3.55 -1.12 7.12
N GLY A 99 -2.70 -1.20 8.15
CA GLY A 99 -3.13 -1.51 9.51
C GLY A 99 -4.11 -0.48 10.07
N SER A 100 -3.90 0.80 9.77
CA SER A 100 -4.79 1.89 10.19
C SER A 100 -6.14 1.83 9.50
N ILE A 101 -6.18 1.55 8.19
CA ILE A 101 -7.43 1.44 7.43
C ILE A 101 -8.27 0.28 7.97
N VAL A 102 -7.67 -0.90 8.15
CA VAL A 102 -8.38 -2.05 8.74
C VAL A 102 -8.92 -1.72 10.13
N HIS A 103 -8.14 -1.00 10.95
CA HIS A 103 -8.57 -0.61 12.28
C HIS A 103 -9.80 0.31 12.28
N GLU A 104 -9.82 1.33 11.43
CA GLU A 104 -10.89 2.32 11.36
C GLU A 104 -12.11 1.82 10.59
N LEU A 105 -11.91 1.08 9.50
CA LEU A 105 -12.99 0.48 8.73
C LEU A 105 -13.77 -0.54 9.55
N CYS A 106 -13.08 -1.31 10.40
CA CYS A 106 -13.68 -2.37 11.20
C CYS A 106 -14.10 -1.94 12.62
N ARG A 107 -14.31 -0.64 12.81
CA ARG A 107 -14.88 -0.06 14.03
C ARG A 107 -15.94 0.95 13.62
N ASN A 108 -17.04 0.99 14.37
CA ASN A 108 -18.06 2.02 14.18
C ASN A 108 -17.41 3.39 14.41
N GLY A 109 -17.64 4.31 13.47
CA GLY A 109 -17.11 5.66 13.52
C GLY A 109 -17.11 6.34 12.16
N ARG A 110 -16.65 7.60 12.16
CA ARG A 110 -16.74 8.51 11.00
C ARG A 110 -16.12 7.95 9.72
N TYR A 111 -14.99 7.25 9.82
CA TYR A 111 -14.33 6.70 8.63
C TYR A 111 -15.13 5.56 8.00
N GLN A 112 -15.73 4.68 8.82
CA GLN A 112 -16.60 3.62 8.34
C GLN A 112 -17.87 4.21 7.70
N GLU A 113 -18.46 5.24 8.30
CA GLU A 113 -19.62 5.96 7.74
C GLU A 113 -19.30 6.60 6.39
N GLU A 114 -18.15 7.26 6.28
CA GLU A 114 -17.65 7.84 5.02
C GLU A 114 -17.41 6.75 3.97
N TYR A 115 -16.73 5.66 4.33
CA TYR A 115 -16.50 4.51 3.44
C TYR A 115 -17.82 3.96 2.89
N LEU A 116 -18.81 3.71 3.76
CA LEU A 116 -20.10 3.16 3.39
C LEU A 116 -20.94 4.10 2.53
N ARG A 117 -20.69 5.41 2.58
CA ARG A 117 -21.32 6.39 1.69
C ARG A 117 -20.86 6.20 0.24
N HIS A 118 -19.59 5.88 0.04
CA HIS A 118 -18.99 5.72 -1.29
C HIS A 118 -19.09 4.29 -1.84
N ALA A 119 -19.20 3.30 -0.96
CA ALA A 119 -19.17 1.89 -1.33
C ALA A 119 -20.18 1.49 -2.42
N PRO A 120 -21.47 1.91 -2.40
CA PRO A 120 -22.43 1.46 -3.40
C PRO A 120 -22.04 1.79 -4.85
N CYS A 121 -21.47 2.97 -5.10
CA CYS A 121 -21.01 3.31 -6.45
C CYS A 121 -19.70 2.60 -6.79
N MET A 122 -18.75 2.57 -5.85
CA MET A 122 -17.46 1.89 -6.05
C MET A 122 -17.62 0.41 -6.39
N THR A 123 -18.60 -0.28 -5.79
CA THR A 123 -18.90 -1.67 -6.11
C THR A 123 -19.51 -1.85 -7.50
N GLN A 124 -20.23 -0.85 -8.04
CA GLN A 124 -20.77 -0.92 -9.41
C GLN A 124 -19.69 -0.82 -10.48
N ILE A 125 -18.61 -0.09 -10.20
CA ILE A 125 -17.51 0.17 -11.14
C ILE A 125 -16.29 -0.71 -10.92
N SER A 126 -16.43 -1.78 -10.13
CA SER A 126 -15.30 -2.62 -9.72
C SER A 126 -14.57 -3.23 -10.92
N ALA A 127 -15.31 -3.61 -11.97
CA ALA A 127 -14.74 -4.20 -13.19
C ALA A 127 -13.96 -3.18 -14.03
N GLU A 128 -14.43 -1.93 -14.12
CA GLU A 128 -13.70 -0.85 -14.79
C GLU A 128 -12.44 -0.49 -14.02
N ASN A 129 -12.52 -0.49 -12.70
CA ASN A 129 -11.40 -0.19 -11.83
C ASN A 129 -10.34 -1.31 -11.82
N GLU A 130 -10.77 -2.57 -11.95
CA GLU A 130 -9.88 -3.73 -12.10
C GLU A 130 -8.98 -3.62 -13.33
N LYS A 131 -9.49 -3.11 -14.45
CA LYS A 131 -8.69 -2.86 -15.67
C LYS A 131 -7.53 -1.90 -15.41
N CYS A 132 -7.73 -0.89 -14.56
CA CYS A 132 -6.67 0.04 -14.18
C CYS A 132 -5.56 -0.64 -13.37
N PHE A 133 -5.85 -1.77 -12.73
CA PHE A 133 -4.94 -2.47 -11.83
C PHE A 133 -4.07 -3.53 -12.53
N GLU A 134 -4.49 -4.05 -13.69
CA GLU A 134 -3.79 -5.10 -14.44
C GLU A 134 -2.32 -4.75 -14.75
N THR A 135 -2.04 -3.49 -15.13
CA THR A 135 -0.67 -3.03 -15.42
C THR A 135 0.21 -3.04 -14.16
N TYR A 136 -0.36 -2.71 -13.00
CA TYR A 136 0.34 -2.74 -11.73
C TYR A 136 0.64 -4.17 -11.28
N THR A 137 -0.33 -5.08 -11.36
CA THR A 137 -0.12 -6.49 -10.99
C THR A 137 0.92 -7.17 -11.87
N THR A 138 0.88 -6.89 -13.17
CA THR A 138 1.89 -7.35 -14.14
C THR A 138 3.29 -6.84 -13.79
N SER A 139 3.40 -5.59 -13.36
CA SER A 139 4.68 -4.99 -12.95
C SER A 139 5.20 -5.58 -11.64
N MET A 140 4.32 -5.84 -10.67
CA MET A 140 4.65 -6.51 -9.41
C MET A 140 5.13 -7.94 -9.64
N ALA A 141 4.51 -8.68 -10.57
CA ALA A 141 4.89 -10.07 -10.88
C ALA A 141 6.32 -10.20 -11.45
N LYS A 142 6.88 -9.11 -12.00
CA LYS A 142 8.25 -9.05 -12.51
C LYS A 142 9.31 -8.85 -11.41
N LEU A 143 8.92 -8.45 -10.20
CA LEU A 143 9.85 -8.31 -9.06
C LEU A 143 10.27 -9.63 -8.42
N LYS A 144 9.95 -10.79 -9.01
CA LYS A 144 10.21 -12.10 -8.40
C LYS A 144 11.70 -12.23 -8.03
N PRO A 145 12.02 -12.50 -6.75
CA PRO A 145 13.40 -12.56 -6.26
C PRO A 145 14.23 -13.70 -6.87
N ASN A 146 13.59 -14.67 -7.55
CA ASN A 146 14.26 -15.83 -8.12
C ASN A 146 14.70 -15.66 -9.58
N THR A 147 14.48 -14.50 -10.20
CA THR A 147 14.90 -14.28 -11.60
C THR A 147 16.37 -13.87 -11.74
N TYR A 148 17.11 -13.82 -10.62
CA TYR A 148 18.54 -13.54 -10.63
C TYR A 148 19.29 -14.65 -9.90
N GLU A 149 19.13 -15.89 -10.38
CA GLU A 149 20.23 -16.85 -10.30
C GLU A 149 21.35 -16.31 -11.20
N VAL A 150 22.22 -15.49 -10.61
CA VAL A 150 23.51 -15.19 -11.24
C VAL A 150 24.35 -16.44 -11.03
N GLU A 151 24.59 -17.20 -12.09
CA GLU A 151 25.65 -18.19 -12.13
C GLU A 151 26.95 -17.46 -11.75
N VAL A 152 27.41 -17.68 -10.53
CA VAL A 152 28.67 -17.10 -10.05
C VAL A 152 29.78 -17.94 -10.66
N ASP A 153 30.22 -17.58 -11.86
CA ASP A 153 31.44 -18.13 -12.42
C ASP A 153 32.58 -17.80 -11.46
N ALA A 154 33.25 -18.84 -10.95
CA ALA A 154 34.24 -18.79 -9.88
C ALA A 154 35.57 -18.08 -10.28
N ALA A 155 35.57 -17.27 -11.33
CA ALA A 155 36.73 -16.54 -11.81
C ALA A 155 36.64 -15.06 -11.40
N MET A 156 37.35 -14.72 -10.32
CA MET A 156 37.79 -13.36 -9.94
C MET A 156 36.79 -12.23 -10.22
N VAL A 157 35.64 -12.28 -9.55
CA VAL A 157 34.61 -11.25 -9.63
C VAL A 157 35.08 -9.98 -8.91
N ASP A 158 35.15 -8.84 -9.61
CA ASP A 158 35.11 -7.52 -8.97
C ASP A 158 33.76 -7.40 -8.26
N VAL A 159 33.75 -7.77 -6.97
CA VAL A 159 32.60 -7.76 -6.07
C VAL A 159 31.85 -6.42 -6.13
N THR A 160 32.56 -5.32 -6.43
CA THR A 160 32.01 -3.98 -6.55
C THR A 160 31.10 -3.83 -7.77
N SER A 161 31.51 -4.34 -8.94
CA SER A 161 30.73 -4.27 -10.18
C SER A 161 29.43 -5.07 -10.11
N GLU A 162 29.48 -6.28 -9.54
CA GLU A 162 28.30 -7.13 -9.38
C GLU A 162 27.31 -6.57 -8.35
N LEU A 163 27.80 -6.00 -7.24
CA LEU A 163 26.93 -5.30 -6.28
C LEU A 163 26.26 -4.06 -6.90
N LYS A 164 26.98 -3.29 -7.72
CA LYS A 164 26.42 -2.14 -8.45
C LYS A 164 25.34 -2.58 -9.44
N LYS A 165 25.58 -3.67 -10.19
CA LYS A 165 24.62 -4.24 -11.14
C LYS A 165 23.34 -4.71 -10.41
N LYS A 166 23.49 -5.44 -9.30
CA LYS A 166 22.35 -5.87 -8.47
C LYS A 166 21.54 -4.69 -7.93
N ARG A 167 22.21 -3.63 -7.49
CA ARG A 167 21.55 -2.41 -7.02
C ARG A 167 20.77 -1.71 -8.14
N ALA A 168 21.40 -1.52 -9.30
CA ALA A 168 20.75 -0.87 -10.45
C ALA A 168 19.50 -1.65 -10.91
N ILE A 169 19.56 -2.98 -10.93
CA ILE A 169 18.42 -3.85 -11.24
C ILE A 169 17.30 -3.69 -10.20
N ALA A 170 17.65 -3.68 -8.91
CA ALA A 170 16.67 -3.47 -7.83
C ALA A 170 16.01 -2.09 -7.94
N ASP A 171 16.79 -1.05 -8.18
CA ASP A 171 16.32 0.33 -8.34
C ASP A 171 15.41 0.46 -9.58
N GLU A 172 15.74 -0.20 -10.69
CA GLU A 172 14.87 -0.27 -11.89
C GLU A 172 13.55 -0.99 -11.59
N GLY A 173 13.60 -2.10 -10.85
CA GLY A 173 12.41 -2.81 -10.39
C GLY A 173 11.50 -1.92 -9.55
N ILE A 174 12.07 -1.21 -8.57
CA ILE A 174 11.33 -0.27 -7.72
C ILE A 174 10.71 0.84 -8.58
N LYS A 175 11.47 1.45 -9.49
CA LYS A 175 10.97 2.48 -10.41
C LYS A 175 9.75 1.98 -11.20
N ASN A 176 9.84 0.80 -11.80
CA ASN A 176 8.75 0.23 -12.60
C ASN A 176 7.47 0.06 -11.78
N VAL A 177 7.59 -0.39 -10.54
CA VAL A 177 6.45 -0.59 -9.62
C VAL A 177 5.85 0.74 -9.20
N CYS A 178 6.69 1.72 -8.86
CA CYS A 178 6.26 3.07 -8.52
C CYS A 178 5.48 3.71 -9.67
N CYS A 179 5.99 3.61 -10.89
CA CYS A 179 5.33 4.18 -12.07
C CYS A 179 4.04 3.46 -12.44
N ALA A 180 4.01 2.13 -12.38
CA ALA A 180 2.80 1.36 -12.61
C ALA A 180 1.71 1.68 -11.55
N PHE A 181 2.11 1.89 -10.29
CA PHE A 181 1.17 2.29 -9.24
C PHE A 181 0.61 3.71 -9.47
N GLN A 182 1.43 4.65 -9.92
CA GLN A 182 0.96 6.00 -10.26
C GLN A 182 -0.01 5.99 -11.44
N GLN A 183 0.28 5.21 -12.49
CA GLN A 183 -0.63 5.00 -13.62
C GLN A 183 -1.97 4.44 -13.15
N TYR A 184 -1.93 3.42 -12.30
CA TYR A 184 -3.12 2.84 -11.70
C TYR A 184 -3.93 3.88 -10.90
N MET A 185 -3.29 4.67 -10.04
CA MET A 185 -3.99 5.72 -9.28
C MET A 185 -4.67 6.74 -10.17
N GLU A 186 -4.02 7.23 -11.23
CA GLU A 186 -4.61 8.22 -12.12
C GLU A 186 -5.74 7.61 -12.97
N CYS A 187 -5.57 6.40 -13.49
CA CYS A 187 -6.62 5.66 -14.21
C CYS A 187 -7.86 5.43 -13.32
N SER A 188 -7.64 4.91 -12.10
CA SER A 188 -8.71 4.66 -11.13
C SER A 188 -9.43 5.95 -10.74
N THR A 189 -8.69 7.02 -10.44
CA THR A 189 -9.28 8.31 -10.06
C THR A 189 -10.16 8.87 -11.18
N THR A 190 -9.72 8.79 -12.44
CA THR A 190 -10.50 9.24 -13.60
C THR A 190 -11.75 8.39 -13.79
N ALA A 191 -11.62 7.05 -13.76
CA ALA A 191 -12.76 6.14 -13.91
C ALA A 191 -13.82 6.36 -12.82
N VAL A 192 -13.39 6.55 -11.57
CA VAL A 192 -14.28 6.83 -10.44
C VAL A 192 -14.92 8.22 -10.59
N ARG A 193 -14.18 9.23 -11.02
CA ARG A 193 -14.72 10.59 -11.24
C ARG A 193 -15.83 10.57 -12.28
N ASP A 194 -15.59 9.90 -13.41
CA ASP A 194 -16.52 9.85 -14.54
C ASP A 194 -17.83 9.14 -14.20
N LYS A 195 -17.80 8.18 -13.27
CA LYS A 195 -18.96 7.33 -12.93
C LYS A 195 -19.62 7.67 -11.59
N CYS A 196 -18.83 8.07 -10.60
CA CYS A 196 -19.24 8.24 -9.21
C CYS A 196 -19.06 9.68 -8.68
N GLY A 197 -18.54 10.59 -9.49
CA GLY A 197 -18.34 11.99 -9.15
C GLY A 197 -17.06 12.27 -8.36
N ASP A 198 -16.76 13.57 -8.19
CA ASP A 198 -15.50 14.05 -7.61
C ASP A 198 -15.28 13.61 -6.16
N ASP A 199 -16.32 13.65 -5.33
CA ASP A 199 -16.23 13.28 -3.90
C ASP A 199 -15.80 11.82 -3.74
N THR A 200 -16.39 10.91 -4.53
CA THR A 200 -16.02 9.49 -4.53
C THR A 200 -14.62 9.27 -5.11
N ALA A 201 -14.24 10.02 -6.14
CA ALA A 201 -12.90 9.94 -6.72
C ALA A 201 -11.83 10.39 -5.73
N GLU A 202 -12.07 11.47 -4.99
CA GLU A 202 -11.16 11.94 -3.94
C GLU A 202 -11.06 10.92 -2.80
N PHE A 203 -12.19 10.38 -2.34
CA PHE A 203 -12.20 9.32 -1.35
C PHE A 203 -11.40 8.10 -1.80
N SER A 204 -11.65 7.59 -3.01
CA SER A 204 -10.95 6.44 -3.59
C SER A 204 -9.44 6.68 -3.68
N ARG A 205 -9.03 7.86 -4.16
CA ARG A 205 -7.62 8.26 -4.23
C ARG A 205 -6.98 8.32 -2.84
N ARG A 206 -7.67 8.88 -1.84
CA ARG A 206 -7.18 8.92 -0.44
C ARG A 206 -7.08 7.52 0.15
N PHE A 207 -8.05 6.65 -0.13
CA PHE A 207 -8.04 5.25 0.31
C PHE A 207 -6.83 4.50 -0.28
N LEU A 208 -6.64 4.58 -1.61
CA LEU A 208 -5.51 3.95 -2.31
C LEU A 208 -4.18 4.45 -1.82
N ASN A 209 -4.04 5.78 -1.79
CA ASN A 209 -2.83 6.40 -1.29
C ASN A 209 -2.59 5.94 0.14
N ARG A 210 -3.57 5.86 1.03
CA ARG A 210 -3.31 5.43 2.41
C ARG A 210 -2.99 3.93 2.53
N MET A 211 -3.51 3.07 1.67
CA MET A 211 -3.13 1.66 1.59
C MET A 211 -1.67 1.47 1.14
N SER A 212 -1.17 2.31 0.24
CA SER A 212 0.16 2.17 -0.35
C SER A 212 1.18 3.24 0.09
N ALA A 213 0.76 4.32 0.75
CA ALA A 213 1.54 5.54 1.02
C ALA A 213 2.78 5.22 1.82
N SER A 214 2.65 4.30 2.77
CA SER A 214 3.78 3.86 3.58
C SER A 214 4.85 3.15 2.74
N MET A 215 4.49 2.39 1.71
CA MET A 215 5.45 1.80 0.76
C MET A 215 5.97 2.86 -0.23
N LEU A 216 5.08 3.69 -0.77
CA LEU A 216 5.42 4.72 -1.76
C LEU A 216 6.31 5.82 -1.19
N ASN A 217 6.05 6.29 0.03
CA ASN A 217 6.87 7.34 0.65
C ASN A 217 8.28 6.86 0.98
N VAL A 218 8.44 5.56 1.20
CA VAL A 218 9.73 4.94 1.53
C VAL A 218 10.54 4.59 0.27
N HIS A 219 9.87 4.16 -0.81
CA HIS A 219 10.56 3.64 -2.00
C HIS A 219 10.34 4.44 -3.29
N CYS A 220 9.30 5.26 -3.36
CA CYS A 220 8.89 5.96 -4.57
C CYS A 220 9.11 7.48 -4.53
N THR A 221 9.70 8.00 -3.46
CA THR A 221 9.93 9.44 -3.25
C THR A 221 10.74 10.08 -4.38
N GLU A 222 11.65 9.32 -4.99
CA GLU A 222 12.49 9.77 -6.10
C GLU A 222 11.84 9.60 -7.49
N TYR A 223 10.75 8.83 -7.58
CA TYR A 223 10.07 8.48 -8.83
C TYR A 223 8.74 9.23 -8.94
N GLY A 224 8.79 10.54 -9.19
CA GLY A 224 7.60 11.37 -9.43
C GLY A 224 7.01 11.23 -10.84
N LYS A 225 5.98 12.02 -11.13
CA LYS A 225 5.26 12.01 -12.43
C LYS A 225 6.21 12.14 -13.63
N ARG A 226 7.19 13.05 -13.56
CA ARG A 226 8.21 13.23 -14.61
C ARG A 226 9.04 11.98 -14.85
N GLN A 227 9.54 11.36 -13.78
CA GLN A 227 10.36 10.14 -13.86
C GLN A 227 9.57 8.95 -14.42
N CYS A 228 8.25 9.00 -14.29
CA CYS A 228 7.31 8.01 -14.81
C CYS A 228 6.69 8.37 -16.17
N GLY A 229 7.02 9.53 -16.75
CA GLY A 229 6.46 9.98 -18.03
C GLY A 229 4.95 10.27 -17.97
N LEU A 230 4.43 10.63 -16.80
CA LEU A 230 3.01 10.92 -16.54
C LEU A 230 2.71 12.42 -16.47
N GLU A 231 3.71 13.26 -16.73
CA GLU A 231 3.46 14.68 -16.98
C GLU A 231 2.83 14.76 -18.37
N GLU A 232 1.59 15.26 -18.46
CA GLU A 232 1.12 15.77 -19.75
C GLU A 232 2.12 16.83 -20.19
N SER A 233 2.65 16.69 -21.40
CA SER A 233 3.27 17.83 -22.05
C SER A 233 2.21 18.93 -22.02
N ILE A 234 2.47 19.99 -21.25
CA ILE A 234 1.88 21.28 -21.54
C ILE A 234 2.40 21.57 -22.95
N GLU A 235 1.66 21.14 -23.97
CA GLU A 235 1.75 21.75 -25.28
C GLU A 235 1.50 23.21 -24.97
N ALA A 236 2.57 24.01 -25.02
CA ALA A 236 2.46 25.45 -25.02
C ALA A 236 1.37 25.75 -26.05
N TRP A 237 0.24 26.28 -25.58
CA TRP A 237 -0.82 26.73 -26.47
C TRP A 237 -0.15 27.50 -27.60
N PRO A 238 -0.44 27.20 -28.88
CA PRO A 238 -0.03 28.12 -29.93
C PRO A 238 -0.66 29.45 -29.53
N ALA A 239 0.18 30.47 -29.35
CA ALA A 239 -0.28 31.82 -29.15
C ALA A 239 -1.13 32.18 -30.37
N SER A 240 -2.45 32.01 -30.25
CA SER A 240 -3.38 32.55 -31.21
C SER A 240 -3.28 34.06 -31.04
N SER A 241 -2.68 34.69 -32.04
CA SER A 241 -2.56 36.14 -32.14
C SER A 241 -3.95 36.75 -32.31
N SER A 242 -4.72 36.89 -31.23
CA SER A 242 -5.87 37.78 -31.21
C SER A 242 -5.38 39.19 -30.88
N SER A 243 -4.84 39.84 -31.91
CA SER A 243 -4.67 41.28 -31.97
C SER A 243 -6.06 41.94 -31.95
N SER A 244 -6.46 42.50 -30.80
CA SER A 244 -7.48 43.58 -30.73
C SER A 244 -7.69 44.17 -29.33
N TYR A 245 -7.19 43.55 -28.25
CA TYR A 245 -7.41 44.05 -26.87
C TYR A 245 -6.30 44.95 -26.30
N GLN A 246 -5.30 45.35 -27.09
CA GLN A 246 -4.24 46.25 -26.61
C GLN A 246 -4.55 47.75 -26.78
N SER A 247 -5.54 48.12 -27.59
CA SER A 247 -5.82 49.55 -27.84
C SER A 247 -6.69 50.21 -26.75
N ALA A 248 -7.48 49.45 -25.99
CA ALA A 248 -8.38 50.03 -24.98
C ALA A 248 -7.65 50.39 -23.67
N VAL A 249 -6.68 49.57 -23.25
CA VAL A 249 -5.98 49.76 -21.96
C VAL A 249 -5.02 50.95 -22.01
N ALA A 250 -4.36 51.18 -23.15
CA ALA A 250 -3.43 52.31 -23.33
C ALA A 250 -4.14 53.68 -23.31
N LEU A 251 -5.37 53.76 -23.82
CA LEU A 251 -6.18 54.99 -23.80
C LEU A 251 -6.70 55.32 -22.40
N VAL A 252 -7.08 54.30 -21.61
CA VAL A 252 -7.56 54.52 -20.23
C VAL A 252 -6.42 54.97 -19.31
N THR A 253 -5.21 54.43 -19.47
CA THR A 253 -4.05 54.83 -18.66
C THR A 253 -3.57 56.25 -18.95
N THR A 254 -3.67 56.72 -20.20
CA THR A 254 -3.24 58.08 -20.58
C THR A 254 -4.23 59.16 -20.16
N LEU A 255 -5.53 58.85 -20.13
CA LEU A 255 -6.55 59.77 -19.60
C LEU A 255 -6.47 59.93 -18.08
N LEU A 256 -6.16 58.86 -17.35
CA LEU A 256 -6.00 58.90 -15.89
C LEU A 256 -4.74 59.66 -15.44
N THR A 257 -3.63 59.56 -16.18
CA THR A 257 -2.42 60.34 -15.86
C THR A 257 -2.57 61.82 -16.21
N ALA A 258 -3.31 62.17 -17.27
CA ALA A 258 -3.60 63.56 -17.62
C ALA A 258 -4.47 64.28 -16.58
N GLN A 259 -5.42 63.57 -15.93
CA GLN A 259 -6.26 64.16 -14.87
C GLN A 259 -5.52 64.39 -13.55
N LEU A 260 -4.44 63.65 -13.28
CA LEU A 260 -3.60 63.83 -12.09
C LEU A 260 -2.58 64.98 -12.23
N LEU A 261 -2.30 65.45 -13.44
CA LEU A 261 -1.38 66.57 -13.71
C LEU A 261 -2.06 67.94 -13.83
N LEU A 262 -3.40 67.99 -13.78
CA LEU A 262 -4.21 69.21 -13.85
C LEU A 262 -4.91 69.54 -12.52
N ARG A 263 -4.41 69.00 -11.40
CA ARG A 263 -4.80 69.39 -10.03
C ARG A 263 -3.59 69.87 -9.24
#